data_AF-A0A3C2CXS6-F1
#
_entry.id   AF-A0A3C2CXS6-F1
#
_cell.length_a   1.000
_cell.length_b   1.000
_cell.length_c   1.000
_cell.angle_alpha   90.00
_cell.angle_beta   90.00
_cell.angle_gamma   90.00
#
_symmetry.space_group_name_H-M   'P 1'
#
loop_
_entity.id
_entity.type
_entity.pdbx_description
1 polymer ?
#
loop_
_entity_poly.entity_id
_entity_poly.type
_entity_poly.pdbx_seq_one_letter_code
_entity_poly.pdbx_strand_id
1 'polypeptide(L)' 'MSNYSIHKEAPLLEVKNLETAFSIDGELYNAVDKVSFTVKSRQVVGVVGESGCGKSVMSLSV' A
#
# COMPACT_ATOMS: atom_id res chain seq x y z
N MET A 1 -23.24 -16.79 29.72
CA MET A 1 -22.20 -15.75 29.73
C MET A 1 -21.27 -16.03 28.56
N SER A 2 -21.58 -15.56 27.35
CA SER A 2 -20.74 -15.83 26.16
C SER A 2 -19.52 -14.91 26.19
N ASN A 3 -18.33 -15.51 26.19
CA ASN A 3 -17.06 -14.79 26.08
C ASN A 3 -16.98 -14.16 24.68
N TYR A 4 -17.22 -12.86 24.58
CA TYR A 4 -16.95 -12.09 23.37
C TYR A 4 -15.47 -11.74 23.38
N SER A 5 -14.64 -12.58 22.75
CA SER A 5 -13.26 -12.24 22.46
C SER A 5 -13.25 -10.97 21.62
N ILE A 6 -12.68 -9.88 22.14
CA ILE A 6 -12.38 -8.68 21.36
C ILE A 6 -11.32 -9.07 20.34
N HIS A 7 -11.76 -9.63 19.21
CA HIS A 7 -10.88 -9.84 18.07
C HIS A 7 -10.45 -8.44 17.62
N LYS A 8 -9.18 -8.11 17.84
CA LYS A 8 -8.54 -6.99 17.16
C LYS A 8 -8.69 -7.27 15.67
N GLU A 9 -9.65 -6.60 15.02
CA GLU A 9 -9.99 -6.88 13.63
C GLU A 9 -8.73 -6.79 12.78
N ALA A 10 -8.43 -7.88 12.06
CA ALA A 10 -7.33 -7.90 11.11
C ALA A 10 -7.57 -6.81 10.04
N PRO A 11 -6.51 -6.16 9.53
CA PRO A 11 -6.68 -5.19 8.46
C PRO A 11 -7.35 -5.87 7.25
N LEU A 12 -8.21 -5.13 6.55
CA LEU A 12 -8.85 -5.58 5.31
C LEU A 12 -7.81 -5.74 4.19
N LEU A 13 -6.82 -4.85 4.17
CA LEU A 13 -5.67 -4.89 3.26
C LEU A 13 -4.39 -4.63 4.06
N GLU A 14 -3.38 -5.45 3.85
CA GLU A 14 -2.03 -5.25 4.37
C GLU A 14 -1.03 -5.30 3.21
N VAL A 15 -0.36 -4.19 2.95
CA VAL A 15 0.69 -4.04 1.96
C VAL A 15 2.03 -3.94 2.69
N LYS A 16 2.99 -4.79 2.34
CA LYS A 16 4.32 -4.85 2.97
C LYS A 16 5.39 -4.75 1.91
N ASN A 17 6.32 -3.80 2.09
CA ASN A 17 7.49 -3.58 1.25
C ASN A 17 7.15 -3.58 -0.26
N LEU A 18 6.08 -2.89 -0.64
CA LEU A 18 5.68 -2.76 -2.04
C LEU A 18 6.78 -2.03 -2.81
N GLU A 19 7.30 -2.69 -3.83
CA GLU A 19 8.25 -2.14 -4.78
C GLU A 19 7.65 -2.26 -6.19
N THR A 20 7.83 -1.23 -7.00
CA THR A 20 7.45 -1.26 -8.42
C THR A 20 8.48 -0.47 -9.19
N ALA A 21 9.14 -1.14 -10.13
CA ALA A 21 10.22 -0.59 -10.92
C ALA A 21 9.88 -0.58 -12.40
N PHE A 22 10.40 0.41 -13.12
CA PHE A 22 10.38 0.47 -14.57
C PHE A 22 11.79 0.28 -15.09
N SER A 23 11.94 -0.45 -16.21
CA SER A 23 13.21 -0.54 -16.92
C SER A 23 13.35 0.63 -17.89
N ILE A 24 14.38 1.43 -17.73
CA ILE A 24 14.71 2.59 -18.57
C ILE A 24 16.19 2.43 -18.95
N ASP A 25 16.48 2.35 -20.25
CA ASP A 25 17.83 2.17 -20.79
C ASP A 25 18.62 0.99 -20.17
N GLY A 26 17.90 -0.08 -19.80
CA GLY A 26 18.48 -1.28 -19.19
C GLY A 26 18.70 -1.20 -17.68
N GLU A 27 18.43 -0.05 -17.06
CA GLU A 27 18.47 0.15 -15.62
C GLU A 27 17.08 0.13 -15.00
N LEU A 28 16.96 -0.32 -13.75
CA LEU A 28 15.69 -0.34 -13.02
C LEU A 28 15.55 0.92 -12.17
N TYR A 29 14.44 1.62 -12.36
CA TYR A 29 14.07 2.81 -11.61
C TYR A 29 12.82 2.53 -10.78
N ASN A 30 12.94 2.57 -9.46
CA ASN A 30 11.81 2.38 -8.55
C ASN A 30 10.87 3.58 -8.59
N ALA A 31 9.64 3.36 -9.01
CA ALA A 31 8.54 4.32 -8.89
C ALA A 31 7.79 4.17 -7.55
N VAL A 32 7.86 2.99 -6.94
CA VAL A 32 7.41 2.72 -5.57
C VAL A 32 8.55 1.99 -4.87
N ASP A 33 8.98 2.49 -3.72
CA ASP A 33 10.13 1.95 -2.98
C ASP A 33 9.72 1.58 -1.55
N LYS A 34 9.64 0.28 -1.28
CA LYS A 34 9.39 -0.34 0.03
C LYS A 34 8.19 0.23 0.80
N VAL A 35 7.12 0.59 0.10
CA VAL A 35 5.93 1.18 0.72
C VAL A 35 5.17 0.12 1.50
N SER A 36 4.86 0.40 2.77
CA SER A 36 4.07 -0.48 3.64
C SER A 36 2.92 0.28 4.27
N PHE A 37 1.70 -0.24 4.16
CA PHE A 37 0.51 0.35 4.79
C PHE A 37 -0.58 -0.70 5.02
N THR A 38 -1.55 -0.34 5.85
CA THR A 38 -2.74 -1.16 6.09
C THR A 38 -4.01 -0.35 5.87
N VAL A 39 -5.08 -1.02 5.44
CA VAL A 39 -6.42 -0.45 5.36
C VAL A 39 -7.33 -1.32 6.22
N LYS A 40 -7.98 -0.72 7.22
CA LYS A 40 -8.96 -1.38 8.08
C LYS A 40 -10.31 -1.49 7.36
N SER A 41 -11.18 -2.36 7.87
CA SER A 41 -12.57 -2.38 7.43
C SER A 41 -13.20 -0.99 7.57
N ARG A 42 -13.90 -0.54 6.53
CA ARG A 42 -14.56 0.78 6.45
C ARG A 42 -13.62 1.99 6.56
N GLN A 43 -12.31 1.82 6.38
CA GLN A 43 -11.36 2.93 6.32
C GLN A 43 -11.20 3.43 4.88
N VAL A 44 -11.11 4.75 4.71
CA VAL A 44 -10.70 5.39 3.46
C VAL A 44 -9.26 5.86 3.60
N VAL A 45 -8.42 5.55 2.61
CA VAL A 45 -7.02 6.01 2.52
C VAL A 45 -6.89 6.92 1.30
N GLY A 46 -6.34 8.11 1.51
CA GLY A 46 -6.00 9.05 0.46
C GLY A 46 -4.49 9.14 0.27
N VAL A 47 -4.02 9.09 -0.98
CA VAL A 47 -2.61 9.19 -1.34
C VAL A 47 -2.37 10.53 -2.03
N VAL A 48 -1.51 11.37 -1.46
CA VAL A 48 -1.26 12.74 -1.92
C VAL A 48 0.24 12.99 -2.09
N GLY A 49 0.61 13.94 -2.94
CA GLY A 49 2.00 14.26 -3.27
C GLY A 49 2.15 14.86 -4.66
N GLU A 50 3.35 15.35 -4.97
CA GLU A 50 3.70 16.02 -6.23
C GLU A 50 3.50 15.12 -7.46
N SER A 51 3.29 15.73 -8.63
CA SER A 51 3.19 14.95 -9.88
C SER A 51 4.47 14.13 -10.10
N GLY A 52 4.33 12.87 -10.49
CA GLY A 52 5.47 11.97 -10.72
C GLY A 52 6.01 11.23 -9.50
N CYS A 53 5.55 11.50 -8.27
CA CYS A 53 6.07 10.84 -7.06
C CYS A 53 5.61 9.38 -6.83
N GLY A 54 5.02 8.72 -7.84
CA GLY A 54 4.63 7.30 -7.74
C GLY A 54 3.22 6.99 -7.24
N LYS A 55 2.35 7.99 -6.96
CA LYS A 55 0.98 7.77 -6.42
C LYS A 55 0.14 6.81 -7.26
N SER A 56 -0.01 7.11 -8.56
CA SER A 56 -0.83 6.30 -9.47
C SER A 56 -0.23 4.92 -9.67
N VAL A 57 1.11 4.82 -9.67
CA VAL A 57 1.81 3.53 -9.79
C VAL A 57 1.52 2.69 -8.55
N MET A 58 1.64 3.26 -7.35
CA MET A 58 1.31 2.59 -6.09
C MET A 58 -0.13 2.05 -6.08
N SER A 59 -1.10 2.85 -6.55
CA SER A 59 -2.50 2.42 -6.62
C SER A 59 -2.77 1.32 -7.66
N LEU A 60 -1.91 1.17 -8.67
CA LEU A 60 -2.03 0.13 -9.70
C LEU A 60 -1.29 -1.17 -9.34
N SER A 61 -0.37 -1.12 -8.37
CA SER A 61 0.44 -2.27 -7.96
C SER A 61 -0.23 -3.16 -6.91
N VAL A 62 -1.43 -2.80 -6.45
CA VAL A 62 -2.24 -3.53 -5.44
C VAL A 62 -3.57 -3.92 -6.05
#